data_AF-A0A4Q3RPW4-F1
#
_entry.id   AF-A0A4Q3RPW4-F1
#
_cell.length_a   1.000
_cell.length_b   1.000
_cell.length_c   1.000
_cell.angle_alpha   90.00
_cell.angle_beta   90.00
_cell.angle_gamma   90.00
#
_symmetry.space_group_name_H-M   'P 1'
#
loop_
_entity.id
_entity.type
_entity.pdbx_description
1 polymer ?
#
loop_
_entity_poly.entity_id
_entity_poly.type
_entity_poly.pdbx_seq_one_letter_code
_entity_poly.pdbx_strand_id
1 'polypeptide(L)'
;MSTDTIIAQTKKWVLDVVIGCNFCPFAAREVRRDSIAYVVVVDKQPKIVLQKLSEAFTKLQEDTSVETLLLILPSGFGQFATYLKLLKSANALVGKAGYEGVYQLASFHPDYLFAGSRLDDPANYTNRSPYPVIQILRESSVSRAVESYPDTLKIPERNIAYATEKGIAFMKSLLANTKKLDHP
;
A
#
# COMPACT_ATOMS: atom_id res chain seq x y z
N MET A 1 -1.33 -20.41 4.24
CA MET A 1 -2.12 -19.56 3.30
C MET A 1 -1.31 -19.44 2.02
N SER A 2 -1.90 -19.66 0.85
CA SER A 2 -1.16 -19.61 -0.41
C SER A 2 -0.88 -18.17 -0.83
N THR A 3 0.14 -17.99 -1.68
CA THR A 3 0.45 -16.72 -2.35
C THR A 3 -0.78 -16.16 -3.08
N ASP A 4 -1.52 -17.01 -3.79
CA ASP A 4 -2.71 -16.60 -4.54
C ASP A 4 -3.82 -16.05 -3.64
N THR A 5 -4.04 -16.67 -2.47
CA THR A 5 -5.00 -16.14 -1.48
C THR A 5 -4.57 -14.76 -0.99
N ILE A 6 -3.29 -14.56 -0.69
CA ILE A 6 -2.75 -13.27 -0.21
C ILE A 6 -2.91 -12.17 -1.27
N ILE A 7 -2.62 -12.51 -2.54
CA ILE A 7 -2.79 -11.60 -3.67
C ILE A 7 -4.27 -11.27 -3.85
N ALA A 8 -5.16 -12.26 -3.84
CA ALA A 8 -6.60 -12.06 -3.97
C ALA A 8 -7.17 -11.15 -2.87
N GLN A 9 -6.76 -11.36 -1.61
CA GLN A 9 -7.18 -10.51 -0.49
C GLN A 9 -6.64 -9.08 -0.62
N THR A 10 -5.39 -8.93 -1.08
CA THR A 10 -4.81 -7.61 -1.34
C THR A 10 -5.53 -6.90 -2.50
N LYS A 11 -5.88 -7.61 -3.58
CA LYS A 11 -6.69 -7.07 -4.68
C LYS A 11 -8.06 -6.62 -4.19
N LYS A 12 -8.74 -7.44 -3.38
CA LYS A 12 -10.03 -7.10 -2.76
C LYS A 12 -9.91 -5.86 -1.87
N TRP A 13 -8.84 -5.72 -1.09
CA TRP A 13 -8.57 -4.51 -0.30
C TRP A 13 -8.39 -3.26 -1.18
N VAL A 14 -7.64 -3.36 -2.28
CA VAL A 14 -7.50 -2.23 -3.23
C VAL A 14 -8.87 -1.83 -3.79
N LEU A 15 -9.71 -2.78 -4.16
CA LEU A 15 -11.04 -2.53 -4.71
C LEU A 15 -12.02 -1.96 -3.67
N ASP A 16 -12.20 -2.67 -2.56
CA ASP A 16 -13.27 -2.38 -1.59
C ASP A 16 -12.92 -1.19 -0.68
N VAL A 17 -11.64 -1.03 -0.34
CA VAL A 17 -11.19 0.00 0.61
C VAL A 17 -10.58 1.17 -0.13
N VAL A 18 -9.53 0.95 -0.92
CA VAL A 18 -8.78 2.07 -1.53
C VAL A 18 -9.62 2.78 -2.59
N ILE A 19 -10.23 2.02 -3.50
CA ILE A 19 -11.09 2.56 -4.56
C ILE A 19 -12.51 2.81 -4.03
N GLY A 20 -13.10 1.85 -3.30
CA GLY A 20 -14.47 1.93 -2.80
C GLY A 20 -14.71 3.11 -1.84
N CYS A 21 -13.72 3.47 -1.01
CA CYS A 21 -13.78 4.67 -0.17
C CYS A 21 -13.15 5.92 -0.81
N ASN A 22 -12.66 5.79 -2.05
CA ASN A 22 -11.94 6.84 -2.76
C ASN A 22 -10.74 7.41 -1.97
N PHE A 23 -9.99 6.55 -1.28
CA PHE A 23 -8.79 6.95 -0.53
C PHE A 23 -7.60 7.24 -1.44
N CYS A 24 -7.56 6.64 -2.63
CA CYS A 24 -6.62 7.01 -3.67
C CYS A 24 -7.36 7.18 -5.00
N PRO A 25 -7.52 8.42 -5.51
CA PRO A 25 -8.23 8.65 -6.76
C PRO A 25 -7.48 8.06 -7.97
N PHE A 26 -6.20 7.73 -7.81
CA PHE A 26 -5.34 7.21 -8.88
C PHE A 26 -5.41 5.68 -9.01
N ALA A 27 -5.79 4.97 -7.95
CA ALA A 27 -5.76 3.50 -7.92
C ALA A 27 -6.69 2.86 -8.96
N ALA A 28 -7.89 3.42 -9.17
CA ALA A 28 -8.88 2.85 -10.08
C ALA A 28 -8.41 2.80 -11.54
N ARG A 29 -7.62 3.79 -11.96
CA ARG A 29 -7.02 3.83 -13.30
C ARG A 29 -6.06 2.67 -13.50
N GLU A 30 -5.16 2.46 -12.54
CA GLU A 30 -4.13 1.43 -12.67
C GLU A 30 -4.69 0.01 -12.52
N VAL A 31 -5.74 -0.19 -11.71
CA VAL A 31 -6.49 -1.46 -11.70
C VAL A 31 -7.12 -1.75 -13.07
N ARG A 32 -7.77 -0.77 -13.71
CA ARG A 32 -8.39 -0.97 -15.04
C ARG A 32 -7.38 -1.26 -16.14
N ARG A 33 -6.15 -0.74 -16.01
CA ARG A 33 -5.06 -0.93 -16.98
C ARG A 33 -4.26 -2.21 -16.71
N ASP A 34 -4.58 -2.95 -15.65
CA ASP A 34 -3.78 -4.09 -15.16
C ASP A 34 -2.29 -3.75 -14.96
N SER A 35 -2.02 -2.51 -14.52
CA SER A 35 -0.67 -1.97 -14.35
C SER A 35 -0.17 -2.06 -12.89
N ILE A 36 -0.82 -2.89 -12.08
CA ILE A 36 -0.42 -3.17 -10.68
C ILE A 36 0.17 -4.57 -10.59
N ALA A 37 1.46 -4.66 -10.28
CA ALA A 37 2.11 -5.93 -9.96
C ALA A 37 1.98 -6.25 -8.47
N TYR A 38 1.81 -7.53 -8.15
CA TYR A 38 1.71 -8.02 -6.77
C TYR A 38 2.83 -9.03 -6.52
N VAL A 39 3.67 -8.77 -5.50
CA VAL A 39 4.78 -9.65 -5.14
C VAL A 39 4.65 -10.02 -3.66
N VAL A 40 4.54 -11.31 -3.36
CA VAL A 40 4.44 -11.82 -1.99
C VAL A 40 5.80 -12.29 -1.52
N VAL A 41 6.25 -11.80 -0.36
CA VAL A 41 7.52 -12.20 0.26
C VAL A 41 7.25 -12.89 1.58
N VAL A 42 7.44 -14.21 1.60
CA VAL A 42 7.27 -15.05 2.80
C VAL A 42 8.61 -15.22 3.52
N ASP A 43 9.24 -14.10 3.87
CA ASP A 43 10.49 -14.09 4.64
C ASP A 43 10.38 -13.12 5.82
N LYS A 44 11.10 -13.42 6.89
CA LYS A 44 11.11 -12.64 8.14
C LYS A 44 12.39 -11.82 8.30
N GLN A 45 13.41 -12.08 7.48
CA GLN A 45 14.70 -11.40 7.53
C GLN A 45 14.64 -10.08 6.76
N PRO A 46 14.91 -8.93 7.40
CA PRO A 46 14.89 -7.63 6.73
C PRO A 46 15.82 -7.57 5.50
N LYS A 47 16.99 -8.21 5.56
CA LYS A 47 17.95 -8.25 4.44
C LYS A 47 17.34 -8.90 3.19
N ILE A 48 16.61 -10.01 3.35
CA ILE A 48 15.96 -10.70 2.24
C ILE A 48 14.82 -9.85 1.67
N VAL A 49 14.03 -9.19 2.52
CA VAL A 49 12.97 -8.28 2.06
C VAL A 49 13.54 -7.09 1.29
N LEU A 50 14.65 -6.51 1.74
CA LEU A 50 15.34 -5.43 1.02
C LEU A 50 15.91 -5.89 -0.31
N GLN A 51 16.42 -7.13 -0.39
CA GLN A 51 16.82 -7.71 -1.68
C GLN A 51 15.62 -7.85 -2.63
N LYS A 52 14.47 -8.34 -2.14
CA LYS A 52 13.23 -8.40 -2.93
C LYS A 52 12.72 -7.03 -3.35
N LEU A 53 12.93 -6.00 -2.54
CA LEU A 53 12.65 -4.62 -2.92
C LEU A 53 13.58 -4.15 -4.06
N SER A 54 14.88 -4.47 -4.02
CA SER A 54 15.80 -4.20 -5.14
C SER A 54 15.35 -4.89 -6.43
N GLU A 55 15.00 -6.18 -6.36
CA GLU A 55 14.47 -6.93 -7.51
C GLU A 55 13.18 -6.29 -8.06
N ALA A 56 12.32 -5.76 -7.18
CA ALA A 56 11.10 -5.06 -7.57
C ALA A 56 11.40 -3.75 -8.34
N PHE A 57 12.42 -3.00 -7.95
CA PHE A 57 12.86 -1.82 -8.73
C PHE A 57 13.37 -2.22 -10.11
N THR A 58 14.19 -3.27 -10.21
CA THR A 58 14.66 -3.78 -11.51
C THR A 58 13.49 -4.20 -12.39
N LYS A 59 12.51 -4.94 -11.84
CA LYS A 59 11.30 -5.31 -12.57
C LYS A 59 10.55 -4.09 -13.10
N LEU A 60 10.40 -3.04 -12.29
CA LEU A 60 9.78 -1.79 -12.75
C LEU A 60 10.63 -1.07 -13.80
N GLN A 61 11.96 -1.16 -13.78
CA GLN A 61 12.76 -0.56 -14.85
C GLN A 61 12.57 -1.28 -16.18
N GLU A 62 12.53 -2.62 -16.15
CA GLU A 62 12.42 -3.47 -17.33
C GLU A 62 11.00 -3.48 -17.91
N ASP A 63 9.98 -3.45 -17.06
CA ASP A 63 8.58 -3.53 -17.46
C ASP A 63 7.85 -2.20 -17.23
N THR A 64 7.78 -1.39 -18.28
CA THR A 64 7.09 -0.09 -18.28
C THR A 64 5.56 -0.20 -18.26
N SER A 65 4.99 -1.40 -18.48
CA SER A 65 3.54 -1.61 -18.36
C SER A 65 3.06 -1.59 -16.91
N VAL A 66 3.95 -1.89 -15.97
CA VAL A 66 3.68 -1.82 -14.53
C VAL A 66 3.95 -0.40 -14.02
N GLU A 67 2.93 0.23 -13.46
CA GLU A 67 2.99 1.58 -12.90
C GLU A 67 3.13 1.57 -11.37
N THR A 68 2.63 0.50 -10.75
CA THR A 68 2.64 0.29 -9.31
C THR A 68 3.04 -1.15 -8.99
N LEU A 69 3.86 -1.34 -7.97
CA LEU A 69 4.13 -2.68 -7.43
C LEU A 69 3.80 -2.71 -5.94
N LEU A 70 3.02 -3.70 -5.52
CA LEU A 70 2.72 -3.98 -4.12
C LEU A 70 3.58 -5.15 -3.62
N LEU A 71 4.55 -4.84 -2.76
CA LEU A 71 5.36 -5.83 -2.05
C LEU A 71 4.65 -6.21 -0.75
N ILE A 72 4.05 -7.40 -0.72
CA ILE A 72 3.18 -7.88 0.36
C ILE A 72 3.98 -8.77 1.30
N LEU A 73 3.97 -8.47 2.59
CA LEU A 73 4.78 -9.12 3.62
C LEU A 73 3.89 -9.86 4.63
N PRO A 74 3.33 -11.04 4.28
CA PRO A 74 2.44 -11.80 5.16
C PRO A 74 3.13 -12.40 6.39
N SER A 75 4.46 -12.31 6.50
CA SER A 75 5.27 -12.93 7.57
C SER A 75 6.35 -11.99 8.08
N GLY A 76 6.70 -12.09 9.37
CA GLY A 76 7.82 -11.38 10.00
C GLY A 76 7.55 -9.93 10.41
N PHE A 77 6.75 -9.19 9.65
CA PHE A 77 6.55 -7.76 9.83
C PHE A 77 5.17 -7.38 10.35
N GLY A 78 4.49 -8.28 11.07
CA GLY A 78 3.16 -8.01 11.64
C GLY A 78 3.16 -7.04 12.83
N GLN A 79 4.31 -6.82 13.48
CA GLN A 79 4.44 -5.79 14.51
C GLN A 79 4.82 -4.45 13.87
N PHE A 80 4.00 -3.42 14.07
CA PHE A 80 4.16 -2.13 13.39
C PHE A 80 5.54 -1.49 13.62
N ALA A 81 6.06 -1.54 14.85
CA ALA A 81 7.40 -1.00 15.15
C ALA A 81 8.53 -1.70 14.38
N THR A 82 8.42 -3.01 14.17
CA THR A 82 9.39 -3.79 13.38
C THR A 82 9.27 -3.45 11.89
N TYR A 83 8.04 -3.31 11.40
CA TYR A 83 7.76 -2.84 10.03
C TYR A 83 8.32 -1.43 9.78
N LEU A 84 8.18 -0.48 10.72
CA LEU A 84 8.72 0.88 10.57
C LEU A 84 10.25 0.89 10.45
N LYS A 85 10.97 0.00 11.16
CA LYS A 85 12.43 -0.16 10.99
C LYS A 85 12.80 -0.66 9.60
N LEU A 86 12.03 -1.62 9.06
CA LEU A 86 12.18 -2.07 7.68
C LEU A 86 11.92 -0.92 6.70
N LEU A 87 10.82 -0.18 6.88
CA LEU A 87 10.44 0.93 6.01
C LEU A 87 11.50 2.04 5.98
N LYS A 88 12.11 2.36 7.13
CA LYS A 88 13.26 3.28 7.18
C LYS A 88 14.43 2.78 6.33
N SER A 89 14.73 1.48 6.39
CA SER A 89 15.79 0.87 5.59
C SER A 89 15.45 0.83 4.10
N ALA A 90 14.18 0.59 3.77
CA ALA A 90 13.67 0.62 2.40
C ALA A 90 13.79 2.01 1.77
N ASN A 91 13.43 3.08 2.49
CA ASN A 91 13.62 4.44 2.00
C ASN A 91 15.11 4.80 1.84
N ALA A 92 15.97 4.36 2.78
CA ALA A 92 17.41 4.56 2.63
C ALA A 92 17.99 3.81 1.40
N LEU A 93 17.40 2.68 1.01
CA LEU A 93 17.79 1.94 -0.19
C LEU A 93 17.44 2.71 -1.46
N VAL A 94 16.29 3.38 -1.52
CA VAL A 94 15.89 4.24 -2.66
C VAL A 94 16.97 5.28 -2.95
N GLY A 95 17.40 6.04 -1.93
CA GLY A 95 18.46 7.04 -2.07
C GLY A 95 19.80 6.44 -2.47
N LYS A 96 20.23 5.37 -1.80
CA LYS A 96 21.52 4.70 -2.12
C LYS A 96 21.57 4.10 -3.52
N ALA A 97 20.43 3.68 -4.06
CA ALA A 97 20.32 3.12 -5.41
C ALA A 97 20.12 4.19 -6.49
N GLY A 98 20.04 5.47 -6.13
CA GLY A 98 19.82 6.56 -7.09
C GLY A 98 18.39 6.60 -7.65
N TYR A 99 17.40 6.11 -6.90
CA TYR A 99 16.00 6.08 -7.30
C TYR A 99 15.16 7.25 -6.73
N GLU A 100 15.79 8.19 -6.02
CA GLU A 100 15.16 9.46 -5.65
C GLU A 100 14.68 10.21 -6.90
N GLY A 101 13.43 10.66 -6.91
CA GLY A 101 12.83 11.30 -8.08
C GLY A 101 12.33 10.31 -9.14
N VAL A 102 12.61 9.01 -8.99
CA VAL A 102 12.20 7.95 -9.93
C VAL A 102 11.11 7.09 -9.33
N TYR A 103 11.34 6.59 -8.11
CA TYR A 103 10.40 5.75 -7.38
C TYR A 103 10.17 6.29 -5.98
N GLN A 104 8.90 6.37 -5.58
CA GLN A 104 8.51 6.67 -4.20
C GLN A 104 7.89 5.45 -3.53
N LEU A 105 8.04 5.36 -2.21
CA LEU A 105 7.46 4.30 -1.40
C LEU A 105 6.27 4.83 -0.59
N ALA A 106 5.12 4.16 -0.73
CA ALA A 106 4.00 4.30 0.18
C ALA A 106 3.89 3.06 1.09
N SER A 107 3.36 3.23 2.30
CA SER A 107 3.35 2.19 3.32
C SER A 107 1.96 1.96 3.90
N PHE A 108 1.62 0.67 4.04
CA PHE A 108 0.37 0.22 4.63
C PHE A 108 0.63 -0.93 5.59
N HIS A 109 -0.11 -0.97 6.69
CA HIS A 109 0.08 -1.97 7.73
C HIS A 109 -1.25 -2.29 8.45
N PRO A 110 -1.53 -3.54 8.86
CA PRO A 110 -2.76 -3.88 9.59
C PRO A 110 -2.98 -3.03 10.84
N ASP A 111 -1.89 -2.75 11.55
CA ASP A 111 -1.84 -1.92 12.75
C ASP A 111 -1.28 -0.51 12.47
N TYR A 112 -1.46 0.02 11.25
CA TYR A 112 -1.03 1.40 10.95
C TYR A 112 -1.64 2.36 11.98
N LEU A 113 -0.80 3.21 12.54
CA LEU A 113 -1.14 4.21 13.54
C LEU A 113 -0.44 5.52 13.20
N PHE A 114 -1.22 6.55 12.89
CA PHE A 114 -0.66 7.89 12.67
C PHE A 114 -0.07 8.46 13.96
N ALA A 115 1.01 9.24 13.83
CA ALA A 115 1.62 9.90 14.98
C ALA A 115 0.61 10.82 15.66
N GLY A 116 0.46 10.70 16.98
CA GLY A 116 -0.50 11.48 17.77
C GLY A 116 -1.95 11.00 17.71
N SER A 117 -2.26 9.98 16.89
CA SER A 117 -3.59 9.39 16.79
C SER A 117 -3.85 8.36 17.89
N ARG A 118 -5.12 8.11 18.20
CA ARG A 118 -5.54 6.99 19.04
C ARG A 118 -5.60 5.69 18.23
N LEU A 119 -5.50 4.54 18.89
CA LEU A 119 -5.56 3.22 18.25
C LEU A 119 -6.92 2.93 17.58
N ASP A 120 -7.99 3.45 18.16
CA ASP A 120 -9.38 3.33 17.72
C ASP A 120 -9.82 4.45 16.77
N ASP A 121 -8.91 5.34 16.39
CA ASP A 121 -9.20 6.40 15.42
C ASP A 121 -9.51 5.79 14.04
N PRO A 122 -10.70 6.07 13.45
CA PRO A 122 -11.06 5.61 12.12
C PRO A 122 -10.07 6.08 11.03
N ALA A 123 -9.45 7.25 11.19
CA ALA A 123 -8.49 7.81 10.24
C ALA A 123 -7.31 6.87 9.96
N ASN A 124 -6.89 6.06 10.95
CA ASN A 124 -5.85 5.07 10.74
C ASN A 124 -6.17 4.09 9.60
N TYR A 125 -7.46 3.83 9.35
CA TYR A 125 -7.90 2.87 8.32
C TYR A 125 -7.71 3.37 6.89
N THR A 126 -7.33 4.63 6.68
CA THR A 126 -6.89 5.12 5.37
C THR A 126 -5.57 4.46 4.94
N ASN A 127 -4.76 4.02 5.91
CA ASN A 127 -3.46 3.38 5.70
C ASN A 127 -3.38 1.95 6.27
N ARG A 128 -4.49 1.42 6.81
CA ARG A 128 -4.56 0.01 7.21
C ARG A 128 -4.86 -0.90 6.02
N SER A 129 -4.19 -2.04 6.03
CA SER A 129 -4.23 -3.06 4.98
C SER A 129 -4.34 -4.46 5.58
N PRO A 130 -4.74 -5.49 4.82
CA PRO A 130 -4.86 -6.86 5.33
C PRO A 130 -3.50 -7.45 5.77
N TYR A 131 -2.41 -7.00 5.15
CA TYR A 131 -1.03 -7.38 5.43
C TYR A 131 -0.14 -6.14 5.41
N PRO A 132 1.05 -6.17 6.03
CA PRO A 132 2.07 -5.16 5.77
C PRO A 132 2.40 -5.12 4.27
N VAL A 133 2.35 -3.93 3.68
CA VAL A 133 2.60 -3.71 2.25
C VAL A 133 3.53 -2.52 2.09
N ILE A 134 4.57 -2.69 1.27
CA ILE A 134 5.34 -1.57 0.73
C ILE A 134 4.90 -1.41 -0.71
N GLN A 135 4.27 -0.28 -1.00
CA GLN A 135 3.88 0.10 -2.35
C GLN A 135 5.02 0.89 -3.00
N ILE A 136 5.40 0.51 -4.21
CA ILE A 136 6.34 1.26 -5.04
C ILE A 136 5.57 1.91 -6.18
N LEU A 137 5.79 3.21 -6.37
CA LEU A 137 5.14 4.03 -7.38
C LEU A 137 6.20 4.72 -8.23
N ARG A 138 5.96 4.84 -9.54
CA ARG A 138 6.73 5.75 -10.39
C ARG A 138 6.39 7.18 -10.06
N GLU A 139 7.39 7.98 -9.70
CA GLU A 139 7.17 9.40 -9.40
C GLU A 139 6.63 10.15 -10.61
N SER A 140 7.12 9.86 -11.81
CA SER A 140 6.60 10.50 -13.02
C SER A 140 5.10 10.25 -13.24
N SER A 141 4.60 9.07 -12.88
CA SER A 141 3.19 8.71 -12.98
C SER A 141 2.35 9.41 -11.90
N VAL A 142 2.88 9.51 -10.69
CA VAL A 142 2.25 10.28 -9.60
C VAL A 142 2.19 11.77 -9.98
N SER A 143 3.27 12.36 -10.47
CA SER A 143 3.29 13.78 -10.89
C SER A 143 2.26 14.08 -11.97
N ARG A 144 2.18 13.25 -13.03
CA ARG A 144 1.14 13.40 -14.06
C ARG A 144 -0.28 13.27 -13.50
N ALA A 145 -0.49 12.34 -12.58
CA ALA A 145 -1.79 12.17 -11.93
C ALA A 145 -2.13 13.37 -11.03
N VAL A 146 -1.14 13.96 -10.38
CA VAL A 146 -1.30 15.13 -9.53
C VAL A 146 -1.61 16.39 -10.33
N GLU A 147 -0.94 16.61 -11.45
CA GLU A 147 -1.19 17.74 -12.36
C GLU A 147 -2.59 17.70 -12.99
N SER A 148 -3.13 16.50 -13.21
CA SER A 148 -4.44 16.30 -13.86
C SER A 148 -5.61 16.20 -12.89
N TYR A 149 -5.36 16.14 -11.58
CA TYR A 149 -6.40 15.98 -10.57
C TYR A 149 -6.51 17.24 -9.68
N PRO A 150 -7.70 17.83 -9.52
CA PRO A 150 -7.86 19.03 -8.70
C PRO A 150 -7.67 18.73 -7.21
N ASP A 151 -7.09 19.68 -6.49
CA ASP A 151 -7.00 19.68 -5.02
C ASP A 151 -6.37 18.42 -4.39
N THR A 152 -5.31 17.88 -5.00
CA THR A 152 -4.59 16.69 -4.49
C THR A 152 -4.06 16.85 -3.06
N LEU A 153 -3.70 18.07 -2.67
CA LEU A 153 -3.28 18.40 -1.30
C LEU A 153 -4.36 18.13 -0.25
N LYS A 154 -5.65 18.12 -0.64
CA LYS A 154 -6.78 17.81 0.25
C LYS A 154 -7.09 16.32 0.34
N ILE A 155 -6.42 15.45 -0.42
CA ILE A 155 -6.67 13.99 -0.37
C ILE A 155 -6.54 13.45 1.06
N PRO A 156 -5.47 13.75 1.83
CA PRO A 156 -5.36 13.28 3.20
C PRO A 156 -6.53 13.73 4.09
N GLU A 157 -6.91 15.02 4.02
CA GLU A 157 -8.02 15.59 4.79
C GLU A 157 -9.36 14.95 4.44
N ARG A 158 -9.63 14.75 3.14
CA ARG A 158 -10.82 14.06 2.65
C ARG A 158 -10.89 12.62 3.13
N ASN A 159 -9.77 11.90 3.11
CA ASN A 159 -9.68 10.53 3.57
C ASN A 159 -9.98 10.41 5.07
N ILE A 160 -9.39 11.31 5.86
CA ILE A 160 -9.60 11.40 7.31
C ILE A 160 -11.07 11.73 7.61
N ALA A 161 -11.64 12.72 6.92
CA ALA A 161 -13.03 13.12 7.10
C ALA A 161 -13.99 11.96 6.77
N TYR A 162 -13.80 11.29 5.64
CA TYR A 162 -14.61 10.15 5.25
C TYR A 162 -14.51 8.98 6.26
N ALA A 163 -13.29 8.62 6.66
CA ALA A 163 -13.09 7.54 7.63
C ALA A 163 -13.73 7.89 8.99
N THR A 164 -13.58 9.13 9.44
CA THR A 164 -14.20 9.64 10.67
C THR A 164 -15.72 9.60 10.59
N GLU A 165 -16.32 10.06 9.48
CA GLU A 165 -17.76 10.04 9.23
C GLU A 165 -18.34 8.63 9.28
N LYS A 166 -17.67 7.66 8.65
CA LYS A 166 -18.08 6.26 8.68
C LYS A 166 -17.90 5.60 10.05
N GLY A 167 -16.91 6.05 10.80
CA GLY A 167 -16.63 5.58 12.15
C GLY A 167 -15.92 4.22 12.20
N ILE A 168 -15.42 3.90 13.40
CA ILE A 168 -14.48 2.80 13.63
C ILE A 168 -15.09 1.42 13.34
N ALA A 169 -16.36 1.22 13.67
CA ALA A 169 -17.04 -0.06 13.47
C ALA A 169 -17.16 -0.42 11.98
N PHE A 170 -17.54 0.56 11.16
CA PHE A 170 -17.60 0.40 9.71
C PHE A 170 -16.22 0.08 9.14
N MET A 171 -15.21 0.89 9.46
CA MET A 171 -13.86 0.73 8.91
C MET A 171 -13.23 -0.62 9.29
N LYS A 172 -13.45 -1.08 10.54
CA LYS A 172 -13.05 -2.44 10.98
C LYS A 172 -13.71 -3.54 10.17
N SER A 173 -15.03 -3.47 10.02
CA SER A 173 -15.81 -4.46 9.28
C SER A 173 -15.36 -4.53 7.82
N LEU A 174 -15.23 -3.36 7.19
CA LEU A 174 -14.79 -3.24 5.81
C LEU A 174 -13.41 -3.89 5.60
N LEU A 175 -12.41 -3.55 6.42
CA LEU A 175 -11.09 -4.15 6.31
C LEU A 175 -11.11 -5.67 6.59
N ALA A 176 -11.85 -6.12 7.59
CA ALA A 176 -11.96 -7.55 7.92
C ALA A 176 -12.58 -8.36 6.77
N ASN A 177 -13.55 -7.78 6.04
CA ASN A 177 -14.19 -8.44 4.91
C ASN A 177 -13.23 -8.63 3.72
N THR A 178 -12.16 -7.83 3.59
CA THR A 178 -11.15 -8.04 2.54
C THR A 178 -10.40 -9.36 2.67
N LYS A 179 -10.37 -9.96 3.88
CA LYS A 179 -9.77 -11.27 4.14
C LYS A 179 -10.73 -12.43 3.87
N LYS A 180 -12.01 -12.16 3.66
CA LYS A 180 -13.01 -13.14 3.26
C LYS A 180 -13.03 -13.12 1.73
N LEU A 181 -12.48 -14.16 1.11
CA LEU A 181 -12.66 -14.37 -0.31
C LEU A 181 -14.01 -15.04 -0.49
N ASP A 182 -14.93 -14.35 -1.15
CA ASP A 182 -16.20 -14.96 -1.54
C ASP A 182 -15.86 -16.21 -2.36
N HIS A 183 -16.28 -17.37 -1.88
CA HIS A 183 -16.18 -18.59 -2.67
C HIS A 183 -17.29 -18.50 -3.72
N PRO A 184 -17.00 -18.78 -5.01
CA PRO A 184 -18.04 -18.85 -6.03
C PRO A 184 -19.11 -19.89 -5.67
#